data_AF-A0A355BI12-F1
#
_entry.id   AF-A0A355BI12-F1
#
_cell.length_a   1.000
_cell.length_b   1.000
_cell.length_c   1.000
_cell.angle_alpha   90.00
_cell.angle_beta   90.00
_cell.angle_gamma   90.00
#
_symmetry.space_group_name_H-M   'P 1'
#
loop_
_entity.id
_entity.type
_entity.pdbx_description
1 polymer ?
#
loop_
_entity_poly.entity_id
_entity_poly.type
_entity_poly.pdbx_seq_one_letter_code
_entity_poly.pdbx_strand_id
1 'polypeptide(L)'
;LISVYIRLRAYGVTESRYYVLLFGIFSLVIGILLSLRPVTKNGLIALLAAGFAIVSVVPPVDAFTVSRVSQVTRLEHMLQSAGILVDGQLIAKSDADFALRRETTSILNYLNQRGHLPQVAWLPAAFEPYRDMQKTLGFEPTYKYSQGIIDHFHVGLDMQEPLSIAGYDVLLQAATYRQQTAITHDFSVRGTSYRLVLKRLSAQEVRVSVQNAAGEELVATGLEEFAALLEDKGDKSKGQLPVDQLTLDVADNQYKLRIIFQSIAATHGSDIDEGIDYNMFVLIAVPH
;
A
#
# COMPACT_ATOMS: atom_id res chain seq x y z
N LEU A 1 2.66 2.31 -28.89
CA LEU A 1 4.15 2.20 -29.01
C LEU A 1 4.89 3.36 -28.34
N ILE A 2 4.51 4.63 -28.56
CA ILE A 2 5.15 5.81 -27.91
C ILE A 2 5.15 5.72 -26.37
N SER A 3 4.03 5.35 -25.74
CA SER A 3 3.95 5.13 -24.28
C SER A 3 4.91 4.05 -23.75
N VAL A 4 5.09 2.97 -24.51
CA VAL A 4 6.03 1.88 -24.16
C VAL A 4 7.46 2.39 -24.29
N TYR A 5 7.79 3.12 -25.36
CA TYR A 5 9.11 3.72 -25.57
C TYR A 5 9.53 4.64 -24.42
N ILE A 6 8.63 5.51 -23.94
CA ILE A 6 8.90 6.39 -22.79
C ILE A 6 9.23 5.56 -21.54
N ARG A 7 8.47 4.49 -21.26
CA ARG A 7 8.75 3.62 -20.11
C ARG A 7 10.04 2.81 -20.27
N LEU A 8 10.37 2.37 -21.47
CA LEU A 8 11.62 1.67 -21.76
C LEU A 8 12.83 2.58 -21.52
N ARG A 9 12.76 3.84 -21.95
CA ARG A 9 13.82 4.82 -21.72
C ARG A 9 14.00 5.15 -20.24
N ALA A 10 12.90 5.25 -19.48
CA ALA A 10 12.95 5.62 -18.07
C ALA A 10 13.37 4.46 -17.14
N TYR A 11 12.89 3.24 -17.42
CA TYR A 11 12.96 2.12 -16.47
C TYR A 11 13.59 0.85 -17.05
N GLY A 12 14.17 0.93 -18.25
CA GLY A 12 14.74 -0.22 -18.95
C GLY A 12 13.70 -1.21 -19.47
N VAL A 13 14.21 -2.25 -20.13
CA VAL A 13 13.40 -3.36 -20.66
C VAL A 13 13.15 -4.38 -19.54
N THR A 14 11.88 -4.72 -19.34
CA THR A 14 11.46 -5.90 -18.58
C THR A 14 10.82 -6.90 -19.53
N GLU A 15 10.74 -8.17 -19.14
CA GLU A 15 10.15 -9.23 -19.96
C GLU A 15 8.72 -8.87 -20.39
N SER A 16 7.89 -8.34 -19.48
CA SER A 16 6.54 -7.87 -19.82
C SER A 16 6.54 -6.74 -20.84
N ARG A 17 7.43 -5.74 -20.70
CA ARG A 17 7.51 -4.61 -21.64
C ARG A 17 8.05 -5.05 -23.00
N TYR A 18 8.92 -6.06 -23.03
CA TYR A 18 9.39 -6.68 -24.26
C TYR A 18 8.22 -7.32 -25.01
N TYR A 19 7.40 -8.14 -24.36
CA TYR A 19 6.26 -8.79 -25.03
C TYR A 19 5.20 -7.79 -25.51
N VAL A 20 4.94 -6.72 -24.76
CA VAL A 20 4.04 -5.64 -25.20
C VAL A 20 4.59 -4.94 -26.44
N LEU A 21 5.90 -4.67 -26.48
CA LEU A 21 6.54 -4.08 -27.65
C LEU A 21 6.48 -5.02 -28.85
N LEU A 22 6.85 -6.29 -28.65
CA LEU A 22 6.84 -7.34 -29.67
C LEU A 22 5.44 -7.52 -30.27
N PHE A 23 4.41 -7.58 -29.43
CA PHE A 23 3.02 -7.64 -29.86
C PHE A 23 2.63 -6.39 -30.63
N GLY A 24 2.99 -5.20 -30.16
CA GLY A 24 2.70 -3.95 -30.87
C GLY A 24 3.35 -3.86 -32.25
N ILE A 25 4.59 -4.34 -32.39
CA ILE A 25 5.29 -4.44 -33.68
C ILE A 25 4.60 -5.47 -34.57
N PHE A 26 4.28 -6.64 -34.03
CA PHE A 26 3.54 -7.68 -34.76
C PHE A 26 2.20 -7.14 -35.29
N SER A 27 1.39 -6.50 -34.44
CA SER A 27 0.11 -5.90 -34.85
C SER A 27 0.28 -4.85 -35.93
N LEU A 28 1.33 -4.02 -35.86
CA LEU A 28 1.63 -3.02 -36.89
C LEU A 28 1.97 -3.69 -38.23
N VAL A 29 2.85 -4.71 -38.21
CA VAL A 29 3.24 -5.47 -39.40
C VAL A 29 2.03 -6.15 -40.04
N ILE A 30 1.19 -6.81 -39.24
CA ILE A 30 -0.04 -7.44 -39.72
C ILE A 30 -1.03 -6.40 -40.25
N GLY A 31 -1.20 -5.27 -39.56
CA GLY A 31 -2.08 -4.19 -40.02
C GLY A 31 -1.67 -3.63 -41.38
N ILE A 32 -0.38 -3.36 -41.58
CA ILE A 32 0.17 -2.90 -42.87
C ILE A 32 -0.03 -3.98 -43.94
N LEU A 33 0.29 -5.24 -43.63
CA LEU A 33 0.15 -6.36 -44.56
C LEU A 33 -1.29 -6.50 -45.06
N LEU A 34 -2.25 -6.46 -44.14
CA LEU A 34 -3.68 -6.58 -44.43
C LEU A 34 -4.24 -5.34 -45.14
N SER A 35 -3.66 -4.15 -44.91
CA SER A 35 -4.03 -2.93 -45.63
C SER A 35 -3.58 -2.95 -47.10
N LEU A 36 -2.54 -3.71 -47.44
CA LEU A 36 -1.97 -3.75 -48.79
C LEU A 36 -2.40 -4.98 -49.60
N ARG A 37 -2.82 -6.08 -48.94
CA ARG A 37 -3.23 -7.32 -49.62
C ARG A 37 -4.51 -7.89 -49.02
N PRO A 38 -5.54 -8.20 -49.83
CA PRO A 38 -6.78 -8.80 -49.35
C PRO A 38 -6.56 -10.23 -48.82
N VAL A 39 -7.36 -10.60 -47.81
CA VAL A 39 -7.25 -11.83 -47.03
C VAL A 39 -7.63 -13.04 -47.88
N THR A 40 -6.69 -13.56 -48.66
CA THR A 40 -6.94 -14.72 -49.52
C THR A 40 -6.24 -15.98 -49.02
N LYS A 41 -5.20 -15.86 -48.16
CA LYS A 41 -4.51 -16.99 -47.48
C LYS A 41 -3.87 -16.55 -46.14
N ASN A 42 -4.32 -17.14 -45.02
CA ASN A 42 -3.83 -16.80 -43.65
C ASN A 42 -2.46 -17.40 -43.26
N GLY A 43 -1.87 -18.22 -44.12
CA GLY A 43 -0.61 -18.92 -43.82
C GLY A 43 0.57 -17.99 -43.53
N LEU A 44 0.62 -16.82 -44.16
CA LEU A 44 1.68 -15.83 -43.91
C LEU A 44 1.59 -15.22 -42.51
N ILE A 45 0.37 -14.99 -42.01
CA ILE A 45 0.14 -14.47 -40.65
C ILE A 45 0.62 -15.51 -39.63
N ALA A 46 0.28 -16.78 -39.85
CA ALA A 46 0.73 -17.88 -39.00
C ALA A 46 2.27 -18.02 -39.01
N LEU A 47 2.90 -17.89 -40.19
CA LEU A 47 4.36 -17.92 -40.32
C LEU A 47 5.03 -16.77 -39.58
N LEU A 48 4.49 -15.55 -39.69
CA LEU A 48 5.01 -14.38 -38.97
C LEU A 48 4.83 -14.55 -37.45
N ALA A 49 3.67 -15.04 -37.00
CA ALA A 49 3.44 -15.32 -35.59
C ALA A 49 4.44 -16.35 -35.05
N ALA A 50 4.70 -17.43 -35.79
CA ALA A 50 5.71 -18.43 -35.43
C ALA A 50 7.12 -17.82 -35.36
N GLY A 51 7.49 -16.98 -36.33
CA GLY A 51 8.79 -16.28 -36.32
C GLY A 51 8.96 -15.37 -35.12
N PHE A 52 7.95 -14.55 -34.79
CA PHE A 52 7.97 -13.69 -33.61
C PHE A 52 8.01 -14.49 -32.30
N ALA A 53 7.30 -15.61 -32.22
CA ALA A 53 7.35 -16.51 -31.07
C ALA A 53 8.76 -17.07 -30.86
N ILE A 54 9.43 -17.56 -31.92
CA ILE A 54 10.81 -18.06 -31.86
C ILE A 54 11.76 -16.96 -31.38
N VAL A 55 11.70 -15.76 -32.00
CA VAL A 55 12.54 -14.61 -31.62
C VAL A 55 12.36 -14.25 -30.15
N SER A 56 11.15 -14.41 -29.60
CA SER A 56 10.85 -14.04 -28.22
C SER A 56 11.50 -14.93 -27.16
N VAL A 57 11.97 -16.13 -27.53
CA VAL A 57 12.51 -17.14 -26.60
C VAL A 57 13.94 -17.60 -26.94
N VAL A 58 14.47 -17.26 -28.11
CA VAL A 58 15.83 -17.66 -28.54
C VAL A 58 16.88 -16.57 -28.24
N PRO A 59 17.89 -16.84 -27.40
CA PRO A 59 18.98 -15.91 -27.15
C PRO A 59 19.81 -15.58 -28.40
N PRO A 60 20.40 -14.38 -28.49
CA PRO A 60 20.45 -13.33 -27.46
C PRO A 60 19.30 -12.31 -27.51
N VAL A 61 18.37 -12.46 -28.46
CA VAL A 61 17.32 -11.47 -28.73
C VAL A 61 16.03 -11.71 -27.95
N ASP A 62 15.96 -12.83 -27.23
CA ASP A 62 14.81 -13.22 -26.43
C ASP A 62 14.48 -12.23 -25.30
N ALA A 63 13.26 -12.34 -24.79
CA ALA A 63 12.76 -11.46 -23.75
C ALA A 63 13.61 -11.52 -22.46
N PHE A 64 14.11 -12.70 -22.09
CA PHE A 64 14.89 -12.93 -20.87
C PHE A 64 16.28 -12.31 -20.98
N THR A 65 17.01 -12.58 -22.07
CA THR A 65 18.36 -12.03 -22.31
C THR A 65 18.32 -10.50 -22.43
N VAL A 66 17.42 -9.96 -23.24
CA VAL A 66 17.31 -8.50 -23.43
C VAL A 66 16.91 -7.82 -22.13
N SER A 67 15.98 -8.40 -21.37
CA SER A 67 15.60 -7.85 -20.07
C SER A 67 16.74 -7.89 -19.06
N ARG A 68 17.44 -9.02 -18.93
CA ARG A 68 18.58 -9.17 -18.03
C ARG A 68 19.65 -8.14 -18.34
N VAL A 69 20.11 -8.08 -19.59
CA VAL A 69 21.17 -7.15 -20.02
C VAL A 69 20.74 -5.71 -19.75
N SER A 70 19.50 -5.32 -20.10
CA SER A 70 19.02 -3.97 -19.85
C SER A 70 19.01 -3.59 -18.37
N GLN A 71 18.59 -4.51 -17.49
CA GLN A 71 18.51 -4.24 -16.05
C GLN A 71 19.91 -4.22 -15.41
N VAL A 72 20.79 -5.16 -15.78
CA VAL A 72 22.17 -5.22 -15.28
C VAL A 72 22.95 -3.98 -15.70
N THR A 73 22.92 -3.60 -16.98
CA THR A 73 23.63 -2.39 -17.47
C THR A 73 23.12 -1.12 -16.80
N ARG A 74 21.80 -1.00 -16.57
CA ARG A 74 21.23 0.15 -15.87
C ARG A 74 21.73 0.21 -14.42
N LEU A 75 21.70 -0.93 -13.71
CA LEU A 75 22.15 -1.01 -12.33
C LEU A 75 23.64 -0.69 -12.21
N GLU A 76 24.46 -1.28 -13.08
CA GLU A 76 25.89 -1.04 -13.15
C GLU A 76 26.21 0.45 -13.35
N HIS A 77 25.56 1.11 -14.31
CA HIS A 77 25.74 2.54 -14.55
C HIS A 77 25.36 3.39 -13.34
N MET A 78 24.26 3.06 -12.66
CA MET A 78 23.82 3.76 -11.44
C MET A 78 24.83 3.61 -10.30
N LEU A 79 25.30 2.39 -10.05
CA LEU A 79 26.26 2.11 -8.97
C LEU A 79 27.64 2.70 -9.27
N GLN A 80 28.09 2.68 -10.53
CA GLN A 80 29.33 3.33 -10.97
C GLN A 80 29.25 4.85 -10.79
N SER A 81 28.15 5.47 -11.22
CA SER A 81 27.93 6.92 -11.06
C SER A 81 27.91 7.35 -9.60
N ALA A 82 27.50 6.46 -8.69
CA ALA A 82 27.47 6.70 -7.25
C ALA A 82 28.78 6.37 -6.51
N GLY A 83 29.77 5.79 -7.21
CA GLY A 83 31.03 5.32 -6.64
C GLY A 83 30.90 4.04 -5.80
N ILE A 84 29.80 3.30 -5.96
CA ILE A 84 29.53 2.03 -5.24
C ILE A 84 30.11 0.84 -5.99
N LEU A 85 30.22 0.94 -7.32
CA LEU A 85 30.86 -0.06 -8.16
C LEU A 85 32.04 0.59 -8.88
N VAL A 86 33.26 0.20 -8.53
CA VAL A 86 34.51 0.75 -9.10
C VAL A 86 35.37 -0.42 -9.56
N ASP A 87 35.74 -0.45 -10.84
CA ASP A 87 36.58 -1.50 -11.45
C ASP A 87 36.09 -2.94 -11.15
N GLY A 88 34.77 -3.14 -11.15
CA GLY A 88 34.15 -4.44 -10.87
C GLY A 88 34.09 -4.83 -9.39
N GLN A 89 34.51 -3.94 -8.49
CA GLN A 89 34.46 -4.14 -7.04
C GLN A 89 33.39 -3.28 -6.38
N LEU A 90 32.68 -3.86 -5.42
CA LEU A 90 31.65 -3.18 -4.63
C LEU A 90 32.28 -2.49 -3.42
N ILE A 91 32.03 -1.19 -3.30
CA ILE A 91 32.44 -0.35 -2.17
C ILE A 91 31.16 0.09 -1.44
N ALA A 92 30.96 -0.43 -0.24
CA ALA A 92 29.78 -0.13 0.56
C ALA A 92 29.70 1.36 0.91
N LYS A 93 28.52 1.96 0.70
CA LYS A 93 28.29 3.40 0.88
C LYS A 93 26.93 3.67 1.51
N SER A 94 26.91 4.03 2.80
CA SER A 94 25.68 4.20 3.58
C SER A 94 24.91 5.50 3.33
N ASP A 95 25.59 6.51 2.79
CA ASP A 95 25.02 7.84 2.47
C ASP A 95 24.44 7.93 1.06
N ALA A 96 24.20 6.78 0.40
CA ALA A 96 23.52 6.72 -0.89
C ALA A 96 22.14 7.39 -0.83
N ASP A 97 21.81 8.22 -1.83
CA ASP A 97 20.52 8.90 -1.87
C ASP A 97 19.34 7.93 -1.97
N PHE A 98 18.17 8.38 -1.53
CA PHE A 98 16.97 7.56 -1.47
C PHE A 98 16.55 6.99 -2.84
N ALA A 99 16.68 7.79 -3.91
CA ALA A 99 16.26 7.37 -5.24
C ALA A 99 17.15 6.24 -5.75
N LEU A 100 18.46 6.36 -5.59
CA LEU A 100 19.44 5.33 -5.90
C LEU A 100 19.20 4.05 -5.12
N ARG A 101 18.99 4.15 -3.80
CA ARG A 101 18.69 2.99 -2.95
C ARG A 101 17.42 2.26 -3.39
N ARG A 102 16.35 3.01 -3.68
CA ARG A 102 15.06 2.48 -4.14
C ARG A 102 15.17 1.81 -5.51
N GLU A 103 15.80 2.48 -6.47
CA GLU A 103 15.99 1.95 -7.82
C GLU A 103 16.87 0.69 -7.80
N THR A 104 17.95 0.70 -7.01
CA THR A 104 18.82 -0.46 -6.80
C THR A 104 18.04 -1.65 -6.25
N THR A 105 17.25 -1.42 -5.20
CA THR A 105 16.38 -2.45 -4.59
C THR A 105 15.39 -3.03 -5.60
N SER A 106 14.75 -2.15 -6.39
CA SER A 106 13.78 -2.55 -7.42
C SER A 106 14.41 -3.46 -8.48
N ILE A 107 15.59 -3.08 -9.00
CA ILE A 107 16.28 -3.86 -10.04
C ILE A 107 16.78 -5.20 -9.48
N LEU A 108 17.40 -5.20 -8.30
CA LEU A 108 17.90 -6.43 -7.67
C LEU A 108 16.76 -7.41 -7.37
N ASN A 109 15.62 -6.93 -6.86
CA ASN A 109 14.44 -7.76 -6.64
C ASN A 109 13.89 -8.32 -7.95
N TYR A 110 13.84 -7.51 -9.01
CA TYR A 110 13.43 -7.98 -10.33
C TYR A 110 14.36 -9.09 -10.84
N LEU A 111 15.68 -8.88 -10.80
CA LEU A 111 16.65 -9.90 -11.21
C LEU A 111 16.54 -11.17 -10.35
N ASN A 112 16.28 -11.04 -9.05
CA ASN A 112 16.10 -12.18 -8.14
C ASN A 112 14.87 -13.01 -8.51
N GLN A 113 13.72 -12.34 -8.64
CA GLN A 113 12.45 -12.99 -8.97
C GLN A 113 12.48 -13.71 -10.32
N ARG A 114 13.34 -13.28 -11.25
CA ARG A 114 13.52 -13.90 -12.56
C ARG A 114 14.69 -14.88 -12.65
N GLY A 115 15.40 -15.13 -11.54
CA GLY A 115 16.55 -16.05 -11.52
C GLY A 115 17.78 -15.54 -12.28
N HIS A 116 17.87 -14.22 -12.49
CA HIS A 116 18.96 -13.59 -13.25
C HIS A 116 20.13 -13.13 -12.38
N LEU A 117 19.98 -13.04 -11.05
CA LEU A 117 21.05 -12.58 -10.14
C LEU A 117 22.36 -13.36 -10.26
N PRO A 118 22.39 -14.71 -10.35
CA PRO A 118 23.64 -15.46 -10.45
C PRO A 118 24.46 -15.15 -11.73
N GLN A 119 23.85 -14.47 -12.70
CA GLN A 119 24.47 -14.12 -13.98
C GLN A 119 25.09 -12.72 -13.95
N VAL A 120 25.03 -12.00 -12.82
CA VAL A 120 25.62 -10.68 -12.64
C VAL A 120 27.07 -10.82 -12.18
N ALA A 121 28.02 -10.53 -13.08
CA ALA A 121 29.44 -10.85 -12.88
C ALA A 121 30.09 -10.16 -11.67
N TRP A 122 29.70 -8.92 -11.36
CA TRP A 122 30.26 -8.13 -10.26
C TRP A 122 29.56 -8.36 -8.91
N LEU A 123 28.53 -9.21 -8.87
CA LEU A 123 27.75 -9.49 -7.68
C LEU A 123 28.12 -10.87 -7.09
N PRO A 124 28.09 -11.06 -5.77
CA PRO A 124 28.32 -12.38 -5.18
C PRO A 124 27.36 -13.44 -5.72
N ALA A 125 27.85 -14.65 -5.98
CA ALA A 125 27.06 -15.72 -6.64
C ALA A 125 25.80 -16.15 -5.84
N ALA A 126 25.86 -16.07 -4.51
CA ALA A 126 24.76 -16.40 -3.60
C ALA A 126 24.10 -15.15 -3.00
N PHE A 127 24.09 -14.04 -3.74
CA PHE A 127 23.57 -12.77 -3.26
C PHE A 127 22.05 -12.79 -3.06
N GLU A 128 21.60 -12.50 -1.84
CA GLU A 128 20.19 -12.33 -1.50
C GLU A 128 19.91 -10.86 -1.14
N PRO A 129 19.10 -10.13 -1.95
CA PRO A 129 18.88 -8.70 -1.74
C PRO A 129 18.47 -8.31 -0.32
N TYR A 130 17.59 -9.10 0.31
CA TYR A 130 17.09 -8.81 1.66
C TYR A 130 18.18 -8.91 2.75
N ARG A 131 19.11 -9.85 2.60
CA ARG A 131 20.12 -10.15 3.63
C ARG A 131 21.45 -9.48 3.38
N ASP A 132 21.76 -9.22 2.11
CA ASP A 132 23.13 -8.93 1.69
C ASP A 132 23.33 -7.49 1.25
N MET A 133 22.28 -6.74 0.90
CA MET A 133 22.44 -5.36 0.41
C MET A 133 23.13 -4.44 1.43
N GLN A 134 22.79 -4.53 2.71
CA GLN A 134 23.41 -3.68 3.73
C GLN A 134 24.91 -3.92 3.83
N LYS A 135 25.33 -5.19 3.84
CA LYS A 135 26.75 -5.57 3.96
C LYS A 135 27.56 -5.36 2.68
N THR A 136 26.95 -5.45 1.50
CA THR A 136 27.67 -5.32 0.21
C THR A 136 27.61 -3.91 -0.38
N LEU A 137 26.46 -3.25 -0.30
CA LEU A 137 26.22 -1.93 -0.90
C LEU A 137 26.23 -0.81 0.14
N GLY A 138 26.17 -1.14 1.43
CA GLY A 138 26.19 -0.18 2.53
C GLY A 138 24.81 0.33 2.96
N PHE A 139 23.73 -0.16 2.35
CA PHE A 139 22.36 0.25 2.69
C PHE A 139 21.35 -0.89 2.57
N GLU A 140 20.30 -0.81 3.38
CA GLU A 140 19.20 -1.77 3.38
C GLU A 140 18.27 -1.59 2.16
N PRO A 141 17.54 -2.66 1.76
CA PRO A 141 16.47 -2.58 0.77
C PRO A 141 15.54 -1.40 1.04
N THR A 142 15.24 -0.64 0.00
CA THR A 142 14.46 0.60 0.07
C THR A 142 13.31 0.51 -0.93
N TYR A 143 12.10 0.76 -0.46
CA TYR A 143 10.86 0.67 -1.24
C TYR A 143 10.23 2.06 -1.39
N LYS A 144 9.24 2.19 -2.28
CA LYS A 144 8.54 3.47 -2.54
C LYS A 144 8.01 4.11 -1.25
N TYR A 145 7.62 3.28 -0.29
CA TYR A 145 7.09 3.66 1.00
C TYR A 145 8.16 3.94 2.07
N SER A 146 9.44 3.69 1.79
CA SER A 146 10.53 3.87 2.75
C SER A 146 10.95 5.33 2.94
N GLN A 147 10.31 6.28 2.23
CA GLN A 147 10.63 7.71 2.32
C GLN A 147 9.92 8.41 3.49
N GLY A 148 8.97 7.73 4.13
CA GLY A 148 8.47 8.01 5.46
C GLY A 148 8.51 6.70 6.23
N ILE A 149 8.86 6.74 7.51
CA ILE A 149 8.57 5.59 8.38
C ILE A 149 7.04 5.45 8.29
N ILE A 150 6.53 4.43 7.60
CA ILE A 150 5.12 4.09 7.77
C ILE A 150 5.04 3.60 9.21
N ASP A 151 4.59 4.49 10.09
CA ASP A 151 4.37 4.16 11.48
C ASP A 151 2.99 3.56 11.57
N HIS A 152 2.95 2.26 11.84
CA HIS A 152 1.71 1.56 12.07
C HIS A 152 1.52 1.46 13.57
N PHE A 153 0.40 2.01 14.04
CA PHE A 153 -0.06 1.81 15.39
C PHE A 153 -1.32 0.95 15.34
N HIS A 154 -1.33 -0.14 16.11
CA HIS A 154 -2.50 -0.96 16.28
C HIS A 154 -2.67 -1.30 17.76
N VAL A 155 -3.90 -1.16 18.24
CA VAL A 155 -4.31 -1.61 19.56
C VAL A 155 -5.67 -2.28 19.49
N GLY A 156 -5.83 -3.39 20.21
CA GLY A 156 -7.10 -4.12 20.32
C GLY A 156 -7.63 -4.18 21.75
N LEU A 157 -8.93 -4.39 21.88
CA LEU A 157 -9.57 -4.69 23.17
C LEU A 157 -9.29 -6.13 23.59
N ASP A 158 -8.97 -6.33 24.86
CA ASP A 158 -9.06 -7.65 25.48
C ASP A 158 -10.54 -8.02 25.67
N MET A 159 -11.03 -8.89 24.79
CA MET A 159 -12.42 -9.34 24.78
C MET A 159 -12.70 -10.47 25.78
N GLN A 160 -11.72 -10.87 26.60
CA GLN A 160 -11.95 -11.88 27.65
C GLN A 160 -12.71 -11.30 28.85
N GLU A 161 -12.67 -9.98 29.04
CA GLU A 161 -13.39 -9.30 30.11
C GLU A 161 -14.83 -8.93 29.69
N PRO A 162 -15.82 -9.06 30.57
CA PRO A 162 -17.19 -8.69 30.27
C PRO A 162 -17.35 -7.16 30.17
N LEU A 163 -18.10 -6.71 29.17
CA LEU A 163 -18.44 -5.29 29.00
C LEU A 163 -19.74 -4.96 29.74
N SER A 164 -19.66 -4.05 30.72
CA SER A 164 -20.85 -3.55 31.41
C SER A 164 -21.60 -2.54 30.56
N ILE A 165 -22.89 -2.79 30.33
CA ILE A 165 -23.82 -1.88 29.64
C ILE A 165 -24.74 -1.13 30.61
N ALA A 166 -24.54 -1.31 31.92
CA ALA A 166 -25.44 -0.74 32.93
C ALA A 166 -25.45 0.80 32.86
N GLY A 167 -26.64 1.40 32.92
CA GLY A 167 -26.82 2.85 32.85
C GLY A 167 -26.88 3.42 31.43
N TYR A 168 -26.93 2.57 30.40
CA TYR A 168 -27.14 2.95 29.01
C TYR A 168 -28.40 2.27 28.45
N ASP A 169 -29.09 2.93 27.53
CA ASP A 169 -30.33 2.44 26.92
C ASP A 169 -30.07 1.61 25.65
N VAL A 170 -28.96 1.89 24.95
CA VAL A 170 -28.65 1.30 23.63
C VAL A 170 -27.17 0.96 23.52
N LEU A 171 -26.87 -0.17 22.87
CA LEU A 171 -25.54 -0.57 22.39
C LEU A 171 -25.59 -0.76 20.88
N LEU A 172 -24.69 -0.09 20.15
CA LEU A 172 -24.50 -0.26 18.71
C LEU A 172 -23.05 -0.67 18.42
N GLN A 173 -22.85 -1.55 17.46
CA GLN A 173 -21.53 -1.81 16.90
C GLN A 173 -21.35 -0.97 15.64
N ALA A 174 -20.28 -0.18 15.58
CA ALA A 174 -19.94 0.67 14.46
C ALA A 174 -18.47 0.52 14.08
N ALA A 175 -18.16 0.78 12.81
CA ALA A 175 -16.80 0.80 12.31
C ALA A 175 -16.67 1.95 11.32
N THR A 176 -15.52 2.61 11.28
CA THR A 176 -15.25 3.65 10.29
C THR A 176 -13.99 3.33 9.52
N TYR A 177 -14.11 3.33 8.19
CA TYR A 177 -13.00 3.06 7.29
C TYR A 177 -12.66 4.29 6.45
N ARG A 178 -11.40 4.40 6.00
CA ARG A 178 -10.87 5.55 5.23
C ARG A 178 -11.69 5.98 4.01
N GLN A 179 -12.41 5.05 3.37
CA GLN A 179 -13.20 5.31 2.15
C GLN A 179 -14.64 5.78 2.43
N GLN A 180 -15.05 5.88 3.69
CA GLN A 180 -16.42 6.24 4.08
C GLN A 180 -16.51 7.70 4.53
N THR A 181 -17.50 8.43 4.00
CA THR A 181 -17.75 9.83 4.36
C THR A 181 -18.60 9.95 5.63
N ALA A 182 -19.65 9.14 5.75
CA ALA A 182 -20.46 9.05 6.96
C ALA A 182 -21.15 7.69 7.08
N ILE A 183 -21.36 7.26 8.32
CA ILE A 183 -22.22 6.13 8.68
C ILE A 183 -23.29 6.63 9.64
N THR A 184 -24.51 6.15 9.47
CA THR A 184 -25.64 6.51 10.32
C THR A 184 -26.38 5.28 10.81
N HIS A 185 -26.78 5.28 12.07
CA HIS A 185 -27.64 4.26 12.66
C HIS A 185 -28.84 4.93 13.32
N ASP A 186 -30.04 4.62 12.82
CA ASP A 186 -31.28 5.09 13.42
C ASP A 186 -31.70 4.13 14.54
N PHE A 187 -32.10 4.70 15.68
CA PHE A 187 -32.56 3.93 16.84
C PHE A 187 -33.68 4.66 17.56
N SER A 188 -34.41 3.95 18.43
CA SER A 188 -35.45 4.56 19.26
C SER A 188 -35.33 4.10 20.70
N VAL A 189 -35.58 5.03 21.61
CA VAL A 189 -35.65 4.77 23.05
C VAL A 189 -36.99 5.29 23.53
N ARG A 190 -37.82 4.40 24.09
CA ARG A 190 -39.13 4.73 24.68
C ARG A 190 -40.04 5.51 23.72
N GLY A 191 -40.00 5.17 22.43
CA GLY A 191 -40.81 5.82 21.39
C GLY A 191 -40.24 7.13 20.82
N THR A 192 -39.11 7.62 21.33
CA THR A 192 -38.40 8.78 20.77
C THR A 192 -37.31 8.31 19.81
N SER A 193 -37.27 8.90 18.61
CA SER A 193 -36.31 8.54 17.56
C SER A 193 -35.03 9.37 17.64
N TYR A 194 -33.91 8.70 17.43
CA TYR A 194 -32.56 9.26 17.44
C TYR A 194 -31.74 8.68 16.29
N ARG A 195 -30.63 9.35 15.99
CA ARG A 195 -29.66 8.91 14.99
C ARG A 195 -28.24 9.04 15.54
N LEU A 196 -27.49 7.95 15.51
CA LEU A 196 -26.04 7.98 15.66
C LEU A 196 -25.41 8.31 14.31
N VAL A 197 -24.50 9.27 14.27
CA VAL A 197 -23.76 9.70 13.07
C VAL A 197 -22.27 9.59 13.35
N LEU A 198 -21.56 8.86 12.50
CA LEU A 198 -20.10 8.82 12.46
C LEU A 198 -19.67 9.50 11.17
N LYS A 199 -19.22 10.76 11.26
CA LYS A 199 -18.84 11.58 10.11
C LYS A 199 -17.33 11.75 10.06
N ARG A 200 -16.71 11.30 8.98
CA ARG A 200 -15.28 11.49 8.75
C ARG A 200 -15.02 12.94 8.35
N LEU A 201 -14.22 13.66 9.13
CA LEU A 201 -13.85 15.05 8.88
C LEU A 201 -12.49 15.17 8.19
N SER A 202 -11.56 14.25 8.51
CA SER A 202 -10.26 14.14 7.86
C SER A 202 -9.81 12.67 7.79
N ALA A 203 -8.60 12.41 7.28
CA ALA A 203 -7.99 11.09 7.33
C ALA A 203 -7.88 10.55 8.77
N GLN A 204 -7.67 11.43 9.75
CA GLN A 204 -7.43 11.07 11.14
C GLN A 204 -8.68 11.26 12.02
N GLU A 205 -9.51 12.25 11.69
CA GLU A 205 -10.63 12.67 12.54
C GLU A 205 -11.99 12.13 12.06
N VAL A 206 -12.70 11.55 13.03
CA VAL A 206 -14.09 11.12 12.91
C VAL A 206 -14.88 11.75 14.03
N ARG A 207 -15.92 12.50 13.69
CA ARG A 207 -16.89 13.01 14.65
C ARG A 207 -17.98 11.96 14.87
N VAL A 208 -18.17 11.55 16.11
CA VAL A 208 -19.28 10.69 16.54
C VAL A 208 -20.30 11.55 17.26
N SER A 209 -21.55 11.55 16.80
CA SER A 209 -22.61 12.31 17.44
C SER A 209 -23.97 11.63 17.45
N VAL A 210 -24.76 11.94 18.48
CA VAL A 210 -26.16 11.52 18.59
C VAL A 210 -27.04 12.71 18.29
N GLN A 211 -28.00 12.52 17.40
CA GLN A 211 -28.93 13.56 16.95
C GLN A 211 -30.38 13.18 17.25
N ASN A 212 -31.23 14.18 17.47
CA ASN A 212 -32.68 13.98 17.52
C ASN A 212 -33.30 13.88 16.11
N ALA A 213 -34.61 13.66 16.03
CA ALA A 213 -35.34 13.59 14.76
C ALA A 213 -35.29 14.88 13.91
N ALA A 214 -35.03 16.04 14.54
CA ALA A 214 -34.85 17.32 13.84
C ALA A 214 -33.43 17.51 13.30
N GLY A 215 -32.49 16.60 13.59
CA GLY A 215 -31.09 16.68 13.21
C GLY A 215 -30.24 17.55 14.16
N GLU A 216 -30.78 17.95 15.30
CA GLU A 216 -30.03 18.69 16.31
C GLU A 216 -29.09 17.72 17.05
N GLU A 217 -27.83 18.14 17.21
CA GLU A 217 -26.81 17.38 17.91
C GLU A 217 -27.01 17.47 19.42
N LEU A 218 -27.14 16.32 20.08
CA LEU A 218 -27.45 16.20 21.51
C LEU A 218 -26.21 15.93 22.36
N VAL A 219 -25.27 15.15 21.82
CA VAL A 219 -23.95 14.85 22.39
C VAL A 219 -23.02 14.44 21.27
N ALA A 220 -21.75 14.84 21.33
CA ALA A 220 -20.77 14.52 20.31
C ALA A 220 -19.35 14.48 20.86
N THR A 221 -18.48 13.78 20.14
CA THR A 221 -17.05 13.74 20.41
C THR A 221 -16.24 13.53 19.14
N GLY A 222 -14.97 13.92 19.17
CA GLY A 222 -13.96 13.53 18.20
C GLY A 222 -13.18 12.31 18.66
N LEU A 223 -12.49 11.63 17.74
CA LEU A 223 -11.77 10.39 18.05
C LEU A 223 -10.23 10.55 17.96
N GLU A 224 -9.75 11.54 17.19
CA GLU A 224 -8.31 11.74 16.93
C GLU A 224 -7.52 11.94 18.23
N GLU A 225 -7.97 12.84 19.11
CA GLU A 225 -7.27 13.14 20.37
C GLU A 225 -7.11 11.90 21.26
N PHE A 226 -8.15 11.04 21.31
CA PHE A 226 -8.10 9.81 22.08
C PHE A 226 -7.11 8.81 21.48
N ALA A 227 -7.10 8.65 20.15
CA ALA A 227 -6.14 7.79 19.47
C ALA A 227 -4.68 8.26 19.70
N ALA A 228 -4.43 9.57 19.60
CA ALA A 228 -3.10 10.15 19.81
C ALA A 228 -2.56 9.90 21.23
N LEU A 229 -3.42 9.94 22.26
CA LEU A 229 -3.04 9.64 23.65
C LEU A 229 -2.60 8.18 23.86
N LEU A 230 -3.08 7.25 23.03
CA LEU A 230 -2.70 5.85 23.12
C LEU A 230 -1.36 5.59 22.42
N GLU A 231 -1.06 6.34 21.36
CA GLU A 231 0.22 6.29 20.65
C GLU A 231 1.39 6.80 21.52
N ASP A 232 1.19 7.91 22.24
CA ASP A 232 2.24 8.55 23.07
C ASP A 232 2.66 7.71 24.29
N LYS A 233 1.86 6.72 24.69
CA LYS A 233 2.12 5.84 25.85
C LYS A 233 3.05 4.66 25.55
N GLY A 234 3.86 4.75 24.50
CA GLY A 234 5.13 4.02 24.35
C GLY A 234 5.01 2.50 24.24
N ASP A 235 4.34 1.99 23.20
CA ASP A 235 4.75 0.78 22.48
C ASP A 235 3.98 0.71 21.16
N LYS A 236 4.67 0.56 20.02
CA LYS A 236 4.08 0.68 18.67
C LYS A 236 3.14 -0.49 18.32
N SER A 237 3.07 -1.49 19.19
CA SER A 237 2.23 -2.68 19.10
C SER A 237 1.79 -3.12 20.50
N LYS A 238 1.00 -2.30 21.21
CA LYS A 238 0.27 -2.81 22.39
C LYS A 238 -0.78 -3.80 21.88
N GLY A 239 -0.52 -5.10 22.04
CA GLY A 239 -1.42 -6.16 21.57
C GLY A 239 -2.87 -5.95 21.98
N GLN A 240 -3.26 -6.43 23.16
CA GLN A 240 -4.59 -6.20 23.73
C GLN A 240 -4.49 -5.32 24.97
N LEU A 241 -5.39 -4.34 25.10
CA LEU A 241 -5.54 -3.51 26.30
C LEU A 241 -6.87 -3.79 27.00
N PRO A 242 -6.92 -3.62 28.33
CA PRO A 242 -8.16 -3.72 29.09
C PRO A 242 -9.16 -2.62 28.71
N VAL A 243 -10.44 -2.88 28.99
CA VAL A 243 -11.58 -2.02 28.59
C VAL A 243 -11.45 -0.58 29.10
N ASP A 244 -10.92 -0.39 30.31
CA ASP A 244 -10.75 0.91 30.95
C ASP A 244 -9.80 1.83 30.19
N GLN A 245 -8.83 1.27 29.45
CA GLN A 245 -7.88 2.03 28.62
C GLN A 245 -8.40 2.32 27.22
N LEU A 246 -9.41 1.57 26.74
CA LEU A 246 -10.01 1.71 25.42
C LEU A 246 -11.45 2.24 25.48
N THR A 247 -11.79 2.98 26.54
CA THR A 247 -13.09 3.60 26.72
C THR A 247 -12.98 5.12 26.71
N LEU A 248 -13.79 5.75 25.86
CA LEU A 248 -14.01 7.19 25.82
C LEU A 248 -15.43 7.50 26.28
N ASP A 249 -15.56 8.25 27.38
CA ASP A 249 -16.83 8.68 27.93
C ASP A 249 -17.04 10.17 27.72
N VAL A 250 -18.21 10.53 27.17
CA VAL A 250 -18.65 11.91 26.97
C VAL A 250 -20.08 12.06 27.45
N ALA A 251 -20.36 13.18 28.11
CA ALA A 251 -21.70 13.55 28.51
C ALA A 251 -21.95 15.01 28.16
N ASP A 252 -23.13 15.28 27.60
CA ASP A 252 -23.63 16.63 27.35
C ASP A 252 -25.07 16.72 27.85
N ASN A 253 -25.33 17.67 28.74
CA ASN A 253 -26.58 17.80 29.48
C ASN A 253 -26.98 16.50 30.18
N GLN A 254 -28.03 15.84 29.67
CA GLN A 254 -28.58 14.60 30.20
C GLN A 254 -28.31 13.40 29.29
N TYR A 255 -27.56 13.58 28.20
CA TYR A 255 -27.17 12.54 27.27
C TYR A 255 -25.77 12.02 27.59
N LYS A 256 -25.59 10.70 27.54
CA LYS A 256 -24.27 10.06 27.71
C LYS A 256 -23.93 9.24 26.48
N LEU A 257 -22.68 9.36 26.07
CA LEU A 257 -22.08 8.62 24.98
C LEU A 257 -20.82 7.93 25.52
N ARG A 258 -20.80 6.59 25.45
CA ARG A 258 -19.60 5.80 25.74
C ARG A 258 -19.16 5.10 24.47
N ILE A 259 -17.90 5.24 24.12
CA ILE A 259 -17.27 4.57 22.99
C ILE A 259 -16.22 3.61 23.55
N ILE A 260 -16.42 2.32 23.33
CA ILE A 260 -15.45 1.28 23.67
C ILE A 260 -14.81 0.82 22.37
N PHE A 261 -13.52 1.05 22.19
CA PHE A 261 -12.80 0.68 20.97
C PHE A 261 -12.44 -0.80 20.99
N GLN A 262 -12.98 -1.56 20.05
CA GLN A 262 -12.57 -2.94 19.79
C GLN A 262 -11.19 -2.99 19.15
N SER A 263 -10.92 -2.05 18.24
CA SER A 263 -9.59 -1.81 17.69
C SER A 263 -9.45 -0.40 17.16
N ILE A 264 -8.22 0.10 17.24
CA ILE A 264 -7.77 1.35 16.61
C ILE A 264 -6.56 0.99 15.76
N ALA A 265 -6.61 1.35 14.48
CA ALA A 265 -5.51 1.15 13.54
C ALA A 265 -5.17 2.47 12.87
N ALA A 266 -4.00 3.02 13.20
CA ALA A 266 -3.47 4.24 12.61
C ALA A 266 -2.30 3.91 11.68
N THR A 267 -2.28 4.59 10.53
CA THR A 267 -1.16 4.57 9.61
C THR A 267 -0.70 6.01 9.41
N HIS A 268 0.55 6.28 9.73
CA HIS A 268 1.19 7.58 9.54
C HIS A 268 2.11 7.55 8.30
N GLY A 269 2.03 8.55 7.42
CA GLY A 269 2.87 8.67 6.22
C GLY A 269 2.23 9.53 5.11
N SER A 270 2.99 9.95 4.10
CA SER A 270 2.48 10.83 3.04
C SER A 270 1.95 10.06 1.82
N ASP A 271 0.62 9.97 1.64
CA ASP A 271 -0.07 10.12 0.33
C ASP A 271 -1.53 9.62 0.36
N ILE A 272 -1.76 8.31 0.57
CA ILE A 272 -3.08 7.67 0.30
C ILE A 272 -3.58 6.74 1.42
N ASP A 273 -2.67 6.22 2.25
CA ASP A 273 -2.97 5.26 3.31
C ASP A 273 -2.94 5.90 4.70
N GLU A 274 -2.67 7.21 4.77
CA GLU A 274 -2.71 7.96 6.01
C GLU A 274 -4.12 7.95 6.59
N GLY A 275 -4.22 7.73 7.89
CA GLY A 275 -5.48 7.88 8.61
C GLY A 275 -5.74 6.78 9.62
N ILE A 276 -6.80 6.99 10.39
CA ILE A 276 -7.16 6.14 11.51
C ILE A 276 -8.49 5.45 11.24
N ASP A 277 -8.47 4.13 11.35
CA ASP A 277 -9.65 3.28 11.28
C ASP A 277 -10.02 2.80 12.68
N TYR A 278 -11.33 2.74 12.93
CA TYR A 278 -11.88 2.45 14.26
C TYR A 278 -12.94 1.35 14.14
N ASN A 279 -12.87 0.35 15.02
CA ASN A 279 -13.98 -0.56 15.32
C ASN A 279 -14.41 -0.32 16.75
N MET A 280 -15.70 -0.12 16.99
CA MET A 280 -16.18 0.34 18.29
C MET A 280 -17.55 -0.22 18.67
N PHE A 281 -17.78 -0.30 19.97
CA PHE A 281 -19.09 -0.36 20.59
C PHE A 281 -19.46 1.04 21.08
N VAL A 282 -20.64 1.52 20.69
CA VAL A 282 -21.18 2.82 21.08
C VAL A 282 -22.38 2.59 21.97
N LEU A 283 -22.27 3.00 23.23
CA LEU A 283 -23.36 2.96 24.19
C LEU A 283 -23.93 4.36 24.38
N ILE A 284 -25.25 4.45 24.42
CA ILE A 284 -25.98 5.71 24.48
C ILE A 284 -26.98 5.65 25.63
N ALA A 285 -26.97 6.67 26.49
CA ALA A 285 -28.01 6.90 27.48
C ALA A 285 -28.71 8.22 27.16
N VAL A 286 -30.05 8.18 27.18
CA VAL A 286 -30.89 9.37 26.95
C VAL A 286 -31.60 9.77 28.24
N PRO A 287 -32.07 11.03 28.36
CA PRO A 287 -32.82 11.49 29.51
C PRO A 287 -34.04 10.61 29.80
N HIS A 288 -34.36 10.45 31.08
CA HIS A 288 -35.57 9.78 31.51
C HIS A 288 -36.82 10.65 31.39
#